data_AF-A0AAD5DSL3-F1
#
_entry.id   AF-A0AAD5DSL3-F1
#
_cell.length_a   1.000
_cell.length_b   1.000
_cell.length_c   1.000
_cell.angle_alpha   90.00
_cell.angle_beta   90.00
_cell.angle_gamma   90.00
#
_symmetry.space_group_name_H-M   'P 1'
#
loop_
_entity.id
_entity.type
_entity.pdbx_description
1 polymer ?
#
loop_
_entity_poly.entity_id
_entity_poly.type
_entity_poly.pdbx_seq_one_letter_code
_entity_poly.pdbx_strand_id
1 'polypeptide(L)'
;MQAALASSVRAVAPQRASRRPTNSQQRQHARRQLAVRAAGDFVPLQAVDPEDAKGAIAIGLKFSDAGNWAQAQEYFERALELPGTGLKRWRDKPPALSTGELTAALYNIACCRSRLGDIDNGLVALAGCVEQGYRDFYQLRSDPDLEALRADERFEGLLRRFERQETQEKKGFLGLF
;
A
#
# COMPACT_ATOMS: atom_id res chain seq x y z
N MET A 1 -63.68 -32.62 -50.32
CA MET A 1 -62.71 -32.24 -51.38
C MET A 1 -61.44 -31.79 -50.67
N GLN A 2 -60.45 -32.67 -50.50
CA GLN A 2 -59.14 -32.68 -51.22
C GLN A 2 -58.41 -31.33 -51.13
N ALA A 3 -57.35 -31.16 -50.31
CA ALA A 3 -55.97 -31.69 -50.37
C ALA A 3 -55.02 -30.85 -51.25
N ALA A 4 -53.93 -30.31 -50.65
CA ALA A 4 -52.56 -30.06 -51.17
C ALA A 4 -51.88 -29.00 -50.27
N LEU A 5 -50.96 -29.34 -49.36
CA LEU A 5 -49.50 -29.55 -49.53
C LEU A 5 -48.73 -28.35 -50.14
N ALA A 6 -47.95 -27.65 -49.31
CA ALA A 6 -46.60 -27.20 -49.67
C ALA A 6 -45.76 -26.92 -48.41
N SER A 7 -44.59 -27.54 -48.40
CA SER A 7 -43.50 -27.49 -47.42
C SER A 7 -42.83 -26.11 -47.37
N SER A 8 -42.17 -25.74 -46.26
CA SER A 8 -40.70 -25.51 -46.25
C SER A 8 -40.20 -24.68 -45.06
N VAL A 9 -39.18 -25.24 -44.40
CA VAL A 9 -38.03 -24.60 -43.74
C VAL A 9 -38.18 -23.92 -42.37
N ARG A 10 -37.43 -24.52 -41.45
CA ARG A 10 -37.09 -24.17 -40.07
C ARG A 10 -36.06 -23.02 -40.04
N ALA A 11 -36.29 -22.00 -39.23
CA ALA A 11 -35.29 -21.02 -38.84
C ALA A 11 -35.16 -20.98 -37.31
N VAL A 12 -33.98 -21.36 -36.81
CA VAL A 12 -33.58 -21.29 -35.40
C VAL A 12 -33.00 -19.90 -35.15
N ALA A 13 -33.61 -19.13 -34.24
CA ALA A 13 -33.09 -17.84 -33.79
C ALA A 13 -32.09 -18.03 -32.62
N PRO A 14 -31.00 -17.24 -32.55
CA PRO A 14 -29.94 -17.44 -31.56
C PRO A 14 -30.31 -16.92 -30.17
N GLN A 15 -29.89 -17.67 -29.16
CA GLN A 15 -30.02 -17.33 -27.75
C GLN A 15 -29.18 -16.10 -27.41
N ARG A 16 -29.81 -15.11 -26.75
CA ARG A 16 -29.20 -13.86 -26.32
C ARG A 16 -28.31 -14.13 -25.10
N ALA A 17 -27.00 -14.02 -25.28
CA ALA A 17 -26.00 -14.22 -24.24
C ALA A 17 -26.19 -13.26 -23.05
N SER A 18 -26.30 -13.82 -21.84
CA SER A 18 -26.26 -13.11 -20.57
C SER A 18 -24.88 -12.49 -20.35
N ARG A 19 -24.79 -11.16 -20.35
CA ARG A 19 -23.56 -10.44 -19.98
C ARG A 19 -23.36 -10.51 -18.47
N ARG A 20 -22.27 -11.17 -18.04
CA ARG A 20 -21.80 -11.13 -16.64
C ARG A 20 -21.30 -9.72 -16.31
N PRO A 21 -21.64 -9.14 -15.15
CA PRO A 21 -21.06 -7.86 -14.73
C PRO A 21 -19.55 -8.04 -14.46
N THR A 22 -18.76 -7.07 -14.89
CA THR A 22 -17.30 -7.07 -14.76
C THR A 22 -16.87 -6.70 -13.34
N ASN A 23 -15.87 -7.43 -12.84
CA ASN A 23 -15.28 -7.38 -11.48
C ASN A 23 -14.62 -6.03 -11.11
N SER A 24 -14.74 -4.99 -11.93
CA SER A 24 -14.19 -3.66 -11.67
C SER A 24 -15.14 -2.74 -10.91
N GLN A 25 -16.46 -2.94 -11.03
CA GLN A 25 -17.46 -2.11 -10.35
C GLN A 25 -17.63 -2.48 -8.86
N GLN A 26 -17.33 -3.72 -8.47
CA GLN A 26 -17.36 -4.14 -7.06
C GLN A 26 -16.20 -3.55 -6.23
N ARG A 27 -15.05 -3.26 -6.85
CA ARG A 27 -13.91 -2.62 -6.15
C ARG A 27 -14.15 -1.14 -5.84
N GLN A 28 -14.95 -0.44 -6.64
CA GLN A 28 -15.31 0.97 -6.35
C GLN A 28 -16.32 1.09 -5.20
N HIS A 29 -17.17 0.10 -4.97
CA HIS A 29 -18.18 0.15 -3.91
C HIS A 29 -17.68 -0.29 -2.52
N ALA A 30 -16.58 -1.04 -2.43
CA ALA A 30 -16.00 -1.46 -1.15
C ALA A 30 -15.29 -0.33 -0.37
N ARG A 31 -15.00 0.82 -1.01
CA ARG A 31 -14.39 2.00 -0.36
C ARG A 31 -15.36 2.83 0.49
N ARG A 32 -16.64 2.47 0.53
CA ARG A 32 -17.68 3.39 1.01
C ARG A 32 -18.17 3.19 2.44
N GLN A 33 -17.74 2.18 3.18
CA GLN A 33 -18.26 1.97 4.53
C GLN A 33 -17.19 1.38 5.45
N LEU A 34 -16.65 2.23 6.34
CA LEU A 34 -16.14 1.99 7.70
C LEU A 34 -15.54 3.34 8.17
N ALA A 35 -16.35 4.24 8.74
CA ALA A 35 -16.64 4.40 10.18
C ALA A 35 -15.93 5.63 10.79
N VAL A 36 -16.52 6.81 10.55
CA VAL A 36 -16.84 7.88 11.53
C VAL A 36 -16.05 7.94 12.86
N ARG A 37 -15.13 8.92 13.02
CA ARG A 37 -15.17 10.08 13.95
C ARG A 37 -13.77 10.63 14.26
N ALA A 38 -13.48 11.84 13.77
CA ALA A 38 -12.90 12.93 14.55
C ALA A 38 -13.17 14.22 13.76
N ALA A 39 -14.03 15.07 14.32
CA ALA A 39 -14.22 16.42 13.84
C ALA A 39 -12.98 17.23 14.23
N GLY A 40 -12.06 17.40 13.29
CA GLY A 40 -10.95 18.34 13.35
C GLY A 40 -10.82 18.96 11.97
N ASP A 41 -11.04 20.26 11.91
CA ASP A 41 -10.82 21.18 10.78
C ASP A 41 -10.64 20.53 9.41
N PHE A 42 -11.73 20.47 8.66
CA PHE A 42 -11.69 20.15 7.24
C PHE A 42 -10.91 21.25 6.52
N VAL A 43 -9.60 21.05 6.36
CA VAL A 43 -8.79 21.80 5.41
C VAL A 43 -9.00 21.13 4.06
N PRO A 44 -9.72 21.74 3.10
CA PRO A 44 -9.75 21.23 1.74
C PRO A 44 -8.43 21.65 1.08
N LEU A 45 -7.34 21.01 1.50
CA LEU A 45 -6.17 20.89 0.65
C LEU A 45 -6.66 20.07 -0.53
N GLN A 46 -6.96 20.75 -1.64
CA GLN A 46 -7.33 20.10 -2.88
C GLN A 46 -6.40 18.91 -3.07
N ALA A 47 -6.98 17.70 -3.04
CA ALA A 47 -6.28 16.45 -3.20
C ALA A 47 -5.69 16.46 -4.62
N VAL A 48 -4.49 17.01 -4.75
CA VAL A 48 -3.71 16.87 -5.96
C VAL A 48 -3.41 15.39 -6.04
N ASP A 49 -3.98 14.72 -7.03
CA ASP A 49 -3.65 13.33 -7.30
C ASP A 49 -2.14 13.27 -7.63
N PRO A 50 -1.32 12.64 -6.78
CA PRO A 50 0.11 12.60 -7.03
C PRO A 50 0.38 11.70 -8.25
N GLU A 51 1.23 12.19 -9.15
CA GLU A 51 1.62 11.45 -10.36
C GLU A 51 2.68 10.38 -10.08
N ASP A 52 3.46 10.56 -9.01
CA ASP A 52 4.58 9.71 -8.63
C ASP A 52 4.64 9.42 -7.12
N ALA A 53 5.44 8.42 -6.75
CA ALA A 53 5.63 8.01 -5.37
C ALA A 53 6.17 9.16 -4.50
N LYS A 54 7.07 9.98 -5.05
CA LYS A 54 7.66 11.13 -4.36
C LYS A 54 6.60 12.18 -3.97
N GLY A 55 5.71 12.53 -4.91
CA GLY A 55 4.61 13.46 -4.67
C GLY A 55 3.65 12.92 -3.62
N ALA A 56 3.31 11.63 -3.70
CA ALA A 56 2.46 10.97 -2.72
C ALA A 56 3.06 11.00 -1.30
N ILE A 57 4.35 10.66 -1.16
CA ILE A 57 5.07 10.74 0.13
C ILE A 57 5.07 12.19 0.65
N ALA A 58 5.35 13.18 -0.20
CA ALA A 58 5.38 14.58 0.21
C ALA A 58 4.02 15.08 0.70
N ILE A 59 2.91 14.64 0.10
CA ILE A 59 1.57 14.96 0.57
C ILE A 59 1.25 14.23 1.88
N GLY A 60 1.58 12.94 1.98
CA GLY A 60 1.41 12.16 3.20
C GLY A 60 2.10 12.78 4.41
N LEU A 61 3.34 13.28 4.23
CA LEU A 61 4.07 13.99 5.29
C LEU A 61 3.33 15.25 5.76
N LYS A 62 2.73 16.05 4.87
CA LYS A 62 1.94 17.22 5.26
C LYS A 62 0.72 16.86 6.10
N PHE A 63 0.05 15.75 5.76
CA PHE A 63 -1.08 15.27 6.56
C PHE A 63 -0.63 14.69 7.91
N SER A 64 0.52 14.02 7.93
CA SER A 64 1.17 13.51 9.14
C SER A 64 1.50 14.65 10.11
N ASP A 65 2.13 15.71 9.62
CA ASP A 65 2.47 16.91 10.41
C ASP A 65 1.22 17.62 10.95
N ALA A 66 0.10 17.53 10.24
CA ALA A 66 -1.20 18.04 10.66
C ALA A 66 -1.94 17.10 11.64
N GLY A 67 -1.37 15.95 12.01
CA GLY A 67 -1.99 14.95 12.88
C GLY A 67 -3.13 14.17 12.23
N ASN A 68 -3.27 14.24 10.91
CA ASN A 68 -4.31 13.56 10.15
C ASN A 68 -3.81 12.22 9.61
N TRP A 69 -3.63 11.28 10.53
CA TRP A 69 -2.98 9.98 10.28
C TRP A 69 -3.71 9.11 9.26
N ALA A 70 -5.05 9.16 9.24
CA ALA A 70 -5.85 8.38 8.30
C ALA A 70 -5.62 8.85 6.86
N GLN A 71 -5.66 10.16 6.60
CA GLN A 71 -5.36 10.69 5.27
C GLN A 71 -3.89 10.49 4.90
N ALA A 72 -2.97 10.70 5.85
CA ALA A 72 -1.55 10.46 5.62
C ALA A 72 -1.27 9.01 5.16
N GLN A 73 -1.88 8.03 5.83
CA GLN A 73 -1.76 6.61 5.45
C GLN A 73 -2.21 6.35 4.02
N GLU A 74 -3.35 6.90 3.58
CA GLU A 74 -3.84 6.71 2.21
C GLU A 74 -2.81 7.19 1.16
N TYR A 75 -2.13 8.31 1.41
CA TYR A 75 -1.11 8.82 0.51
C TYR A 75 0.17 7.98 0.54
N PHE A 76 0.61 7.49 1.69
CA PHE A 76 1.76 6.60 1.75
C PHE A 76 1.48 5.24 1.08
N GLU A 77 0.29 4.68 1.25
CA GLU A 77 -0.13 3.46 0.53
C GLU A 77 -0.20 3.71 -0.98
N ARG A 78 -0.70 4.88 -1.39
CA ARG A 78 -0.69 5.28 -2.81
C ARG A 78 0.72 5.37 -3.37
N ALA A 79 1.70 5.81 -2.58
CA ALA A 79 3.10 5.89 -3.02
C ALA A 79 3.66 4.52 -3.43
N LEU A 80 3.19 3.43 -2.82
CA LEU A 80 3.58 2.05 -3.17
C LEU A 80 3.03 1.58 -4.51
N GLU A 81 2.00 2.25 -5.05
CA GLU A 81 1.34 1.90 -6.31
C GLU A 81 1.78 2.80 -7.47
N LEU A 82 2.39 3.94 -7.18
CA LEU A 82 2.78 4.93 -8.18
C LEU A 82 4.18 4.68 -8.74
N PRO A 83 4.48 5.22 -9.95
CA PRO A 83 5.83 5.26 -10.49
C PRO A 83 6.79 5.90 -9.49
N GLY A 84 7.94 5.26 -9.28
CA GLY A 84 8.98 5.80 -8.42
C GLY A 84 10.14 6.41 -9.20
N THR A 85 11.23 6.68 -8.48
CA THR A 85 12.50 7.17 -9.05
C THR A 85 13.58 6.09 -9.09
N GLY A 86 13.21 4.83 -8.85
CA GLY A 86 14.11 3.69 -8.88
C GLY A 86 14.52 3.26 -10.28
N LEU A 87 15.25 2.14 -10.34
CA LEU A 87 15.80 1.62 -11.60
C LEU A 87 14.69 1.28 -12.60
N LYS A 88 14.74 1.92 -13.77
CA LYS A 88 13.87 1.58 -14.89
C LYS A 88 14.35 0.29 -15.56
N ARG A 89 13.66 -0.81 -15.27
CA ARG A 89 14.00 -2.16 -15.82
C ARG A 89 13.51 -2.40 -17.23
N TRP A 90 12.39 -1.78 -17.62
CA TRP A 90 11.73 -2.02 -18.90
C TRP A 90 11.43 -0.69 -19.59
N ARG A 91 11.61 -0.62 -20.92
CA ARG A 91 11.39 0.60 -21.71
C ARG A 91 9.96 1.14 -21.56
N ASP A 92 8.98 0.25 -21.63
CA ASP A 92 7.55 0.59 -21.69
C ASP A 92 6.87 0.63 -20.33
N LYS A 93 7.55 0.19 -19.26
CA LYS A 93 7.01 0.25 -17.90
C LYS A 93 7.51 1.49 -17.18
N PRO A 94 6.71 2.06 -16.26
CA PRO A 94 7.18 3.11 -15.39
C PRO A 94 8.39 2.62 -14.56
N PRO A 95 9.24 3.54 -14.08
CA PRO A 95 10.30 3.19 -13.14
C PRO A 95 9.69 2.63 -11.85
N ALA A 96 10.37 1.65 -11.25
CA ALA A 96 9.98 1.10 -9.97
C ALA A 96 10.28 2.10 -8.84
N LEU A 97 9.77 1.84 -7.63
CA LEU A 97 10.22 2.55 -6.44
C LEU A 97 11.71 2.35 -6.23
N SER A 98 12.39 3.44 -5.85
CA SER A 98 13.71 3.34 -5.25
C SER A 98 13.60 2.70 -3.87
N THR A 99 14.70 2.12 -3.38
CA THR A 99 14.75 1.58 -2.01
C THR A 99 14.39 2.64 -0.98
N GLY A 100 14.83 3.89 -1.17
CA GLY A 100 14.53 5.00 -0.27
C GLY A 100 13.05 5.39 -0.26
N GLU A 101 12.38 5.43 -1.41
CA GLU A 101 10.93 5.69 -1.47
C GLU A 101 10.13 4.57 -0.82
N LEU A 102 10.53 3.32 -1.07
CA LEU A 102 9.85 2.15 -0.50
C LEU A 102 9.98 2.12 1.03
N THR A 103 11.19 2.30 1.57
CA THR A 103 11.41 2.32 3.02
C THR A 103 10.75 3.53 3.66
N ALA A 104 10.81 4.72 3.04
CA ALA A 104 10.13 5.91 3.54
C ALA A 104 8.60 5.73 3.60
N ALA A 105 7.98 5.18 2.55
CA ALA A 105 6.55 4.91 2.55
C ALA A 105 6.16 3.89 3.63
N LEU A 106 6.88 2.75 3.71
CA LEU A 106 6.60 1.70 4.70
C LEU A 106 6.80 2.18 6.15
N TYR A 107 7.86 2.95 6.41
CA TYR A 107 8.11 3.57 7.71
C TYR A 107 6.94 4.47 8.13
N ASN A 108 6.53 5.38 7.25
CA ASN A 108 5.46 6.31 7.55
C ASN A 108 4.09 5.63 7.67
N ILE A 109 3.83 4.54 6.92
CA ILE A 109 2.65 3.68 7.14
C ILE A 109 2.69 3.07 8.54
N ALA A 110 3.84 2.59 9.00
CA ALA A 110 3.98 2.06 10.36
C ALA A 110 3.69 3.14 11.42
N CYS A 111 4.20 4.37 11.25
CA CYS A 111 3.89 5.51 12.10
C CYS A 111 2.39 5.83 12.12
N CYS A 112 1.74 5.92 10.96
CA CYS A 112 0.31 6.20 10.88
C CYS A 112 -0.52 5.11 11.56
N ARG A 113 -0.21 3.83 11.30
CA ARG A 113 -0.93 2.69 11.90
C ARG A 113 -0.73 2.63 13.41
N SER A 114 0.47 2.92 13.89
CA SER A 114 0.76 3.08 15.33
C SER A 114 -0.13 4.15 15.97
N ARG A 115 -0.19 5.34 15.35
CA ARG A 115 -1.03 6.46 15.81
C ARG A 115 -2.53 6.17 15.77
N LEU A 116 -2.96 5.32 14.84
CA LEU A 116 -4.35 4.85 14.73
C LEU A 116 -4.66 3.65 15.63
N GLY A 117 -3.66 3.08 16.34
CA GLY A 117 -3.82 1.92 17.20
C GLY A 117 -3.91 0.57 16.46
N ASP A 118 -3.61 0.54 15.16
CA ASP A 118 -3.59 -0.67 14.34
C ASP A 118 -2.21 -1.36 14.42
N ILE A 119 -1.99 -2.03 15.56
CA ILE A 119 -0.67 -2.58 15.91
C ILE A 119 -0.22 -3.68 14.95
N ASP A 120 -1.12 -4.60 14.59
CA ASP A 120 -0.77 -5.74 13.74
C ASP A 120 -0.29 -5.29 12.36
N ASN A 121 -1.05 -4.42 11.70
CA ASN A 121 -0.67 -3.91 10.39
C ASN A 121 0.51 -2.93 10.47
N GLY A 122 0.69 -2.22 11.59
CA GLY A 122 1.85 -1.37 11.83
C GLY A 122 3.15 -2.17 11.91
N LEU A 123 3.15 -3.29 12.65
CA LEU A 123 4.30 -4.19 12.73
C LEU A 123 4.63 -4.84 11.38
N VAL A 124 3.63 -5.18 10.56
CA VAL A 124 3.85 -5.70 9.20
C VAL A 124 4.54 -4.64 8.32
N ALA A 125 4.09 -3.39 8.37
CA ALA A 125 4.71 -2.31 7.61
C ALA A 125 6.16 -2.05 8.08
N LEU A 126 6.39 -2.06 9.39
CA LEU A 126 7.72 -1.89 9.97
C LEU A 126 8.66 -3.04 9.58
N ALA A 127 8.19 -4.29 9.62
CA ALA A 127 8.92 -5.45 9.14
C ALA A 127 9.35 -5.27 7.67
N GLY A 128 8.42 -4.88 6.81
CA GLY A 128 8.72 -4.60 5.41
C GLY A 128 9.77 -3.49 5.25
N CYS A 129 9.71 -2.44 6.06
CA CYS A 129 10.68 -1.35 6.03
C CYS A 129 12.11 -1.84 6.33
N VAL A 130 12.29 -2.62 7.40
CA VAL A 130 13.60 -3.18 7.75
C VAL A 130 14.05 -4.28 6.79
N GLU A 131 13.15 -5.08 6.24
CA GLU A 131 13.49 -6.07 5.20
C GLU A 131 14.07 -5.39 3.95
N GLN A 132 13.57 -4.20 3.59
CA GLN A 132 14.01 -3.46 2.42
C GLN A 132 15.29 -2.65 2.63
N GLY A 133 15.90 -2.71 3.82
CA GLY A 133 17.21 -2.08 4.05
C GLY A 133 17.18 -0.85 4.96
N TYR A 134 16.06 -0.53 5.63
CA TYR A 134 16.06 0.52 6.65
C TYR A 134 16.86 0.07 7.89
N ARG A 135 17.76 0.93 8.39
CA ARG A 135 18.75 0.58 9.43
C ARG A 135 18.89 1.57 10.59
N ASP A 136 18.10 2.64 10.63
CA ASP A 136 18.11 3.55 11.76
C ASP A 136 17.29 2.98 12.93
N PHE A 137 17.83 1.92 13.56
CA PHE A 137 17.19 1.25 14.70
C PHE A 137 17.07 2.17 15.92
N TYR A 138 17.88 3.22 16.01
CA TYR A 138 17.75 4.23 17.05
C TYR A 138 16.46 5.04 16.86
N GLN A 139 16.19 5.49 15.63
CA GLN A 139 14.94 6.14 15.29
C GLN A 139 13.74 5.23 15.57
N LEU A 140 13.80 3.94 15.16
CA LEU A 140 12.70 2.99 15.44
C LEU A 140 12.35 2.90 16.94
N ARG A 141 13.35 2.97 17.82
CA ARG A 141 13.19 2.84 19.28
C ARG A 141 12.82 4.14 19.99
N SER A 142 13.01 5.29 19.34
CA SER A 142 12.79 6.61 19.96
C SER A 142 11.65 7.41 19.33
N ASP A 143 11.17 7.03 18.15
CA ASP A 143 10.09 7.75 17.48
C ASP A 143 8.81 7.72 18.34
N PRO A 144 8.26 8.90 18.72
CA PRO A 144 6.99 8.99 19.44
C PRO A 144 5.80 8.49 18.62
N ASP A 145 5.80 8.60 17.29
CA ASP A 145 4.72 8.10 16.45
C ASP A 145 4.65 6.57 16.48
N LEU A 146 5.78 5.89 16.74
CA LEU A 146 5.85 4.44 16.88
C LEU A 146 5.59 3.94 18.32
N GLU A 147 5.22 4.82 19.25
CA GLU A 147 5.04 4.46 20.67
C GLU A 147 4.12 3.25 20.88
N ALA A 148 2.99 3.20 20.18
CA ALA A 148 2.04 2.10 20.32
C ALA A 148 2.62 0.76 19.82
N LEU A 149 3.40 0.77 18.74
CA LEU A 149 4.11 -0.43 18.27
C LEU A 149 5.23 -0.83 19.24
N ARG A 150 5.98 0.12 19.78
CA ARG A 150 7.06 -0.14 20.74
C ARG A 150 6.57 -0.78 22.03
N ALA A 151 5.31 -0.55 22.41
CA ALA A 151 4.69 -1.18 23.57
C ALA A 151 4.33 -2.67 23.34
N ASP A 152 4.25 -3.12 22.09
CA ASP A 152 3.97 -4.51 21.75
C ASP A 152 5.23 -5.38 21.92
N GLU A 153 5.08 -6.53 22.58
CA GLU A 153 6.20 -7.44 22.87
C GLU A 153 6.91 -7.96 21.61
N ARG A 154 6.21 -8.00 20.46
CA ARG A 154 6.75 -8.48 19.19
C ARG A 154 7.73 -7.49 18.57
N PHE A 155 7.67 -6.20 18.93
CA PHE A 155 8.49 -5.15 18.34
C PHE A 155 9.99 -5.40 18.52
N GLU A 156 10.43 -5.63 19.76
CA GLU A 156 11.84 -5.89 20.04
C GLU A 156 12.31 -7.22 19.44
N GLY A 157 11.44 -8.23 19.39
CA GLY A 157 11.73 -9.50 18.70
C GLY A 157 12.00 -9.30 17.21
N LEU A 158 11.22 -8.45 16.55
CA LEU A 158 11.40 -8.06 15.16
C LEU A 158 12.75 -7.37 14.95
N LEU A 159 13.09 -6.33 15.73
CA LEU A 159 14.36 -5.60 15.55
C LEU A 159 15.59 -6.48 15.78
N ARG A 160 15.61 -7.28 16.86
CA ARG A 160 16.73 -8.17 17.18
C ARG A 160 17.03 -9.16 16.07
N ARG A 161 16.00 -9.62 15.34
CA ARG A 161 16.18 -10.53 14.21
C ARG A 161 17.02 -9.87 13.11
N PHE A 162 16.73 -8.62 12.77
CA PHE A 162 17.42 -7.91 11.69
C PHE A 162 18.80 -7.40 12.11
N GLU A 163 18.98 -6.92 13.36
CA GLU A 163 20.30 -6.54 13.89
C GLU A 163 21.29 -7.73 13.89
N ARG A 164 20.79 -8.94 14.20
CA ARG A 164 21.60 -10.17 14.14
C ARG A 164 22.00 -10.51 12.70
N GLN A 165 21.07 -10.41 11.76
CA GLN A 165 21.35 -10.66 10.34
C GLN A 165 22.42 -9.72 9.81
N GLU A 166 22.31 -8.42 10.10
CA GLU A 166 23.34 -7.44 9.73
C GLU A 166 24.72 -7.80 10.26
N THR A 167 24.80 -8.24 11.53
CA THR A 167 26.07 -8.59 12.17
C THR A 167 26.70 -9.80 11.50
N GLN A 168 25.89 -10.78 11.09
CA GLN A 168 26.36 -11.97 10.38
C GLN A 168 26.83 -11.64 8.96
N GLU A 169 26.09 -10.81 8.23
CA GLU A 169 26.47 -10.34 6.89
C GLU A 169 27.82 -9.60 6.92
N LYS A 170 28.02 -8.70 7.87
CA LYS A 170 29.28 -7.96 8.05
C LYS A 170 30.46 -8.90 8.37
N LYS A 171 30.26 -9.91 9.23
CA LYS A 171 31.29 -10.90 9.56
C LYS A 171 31.63 -11.82 8.39
N GLY A 172 30.62 -12.25 7.63
CA GLY A 172 30.82 -13.08 6.43
C GLY A 172 31.59 -12.34 5.34
N PHE A 173 31.34 -11.04 5.19
CA PHE A 173 32.08 -10.19 4.25
C PHE A 173 33.55 -9.96 4.67
N LEU A 174 33.82 -9.77 5.97
CA LEU A 174 35.19 -9.58 6.46
C LEU A 174 36.03 -10.88 6.51
N GLY A 175 35.40 -12.06 6.54
CA GLY A 175 36.08 -13.35 6.61
C GLY A 175 36.50 -13.95 5.27
N LEU A 176 36.30 -13.22 4.16
CA LEU A 176 36.61 -13.68 2.80
C LEU A 176 37.96 -13.16 2.25
N PHE A 177 38.84 -12.65 3.12
CA PHE A 177 40.18 -12.16 2.78
C PHE A 177 41.24 -12.78 3.69
#